data_AF-A0A3A0BIX5-F1
#
_entry.id   AF-A0A3A0BIX5-F1
#
_cell.length_a   1.000
_cell.length_b   1.000
_cell.length_c   1.000
_cell.angle_alpha   90.00
_cell.angle_beta   90.00
_cell.angle_gamma   90.00
#
_symmetry.space_group_name_H-M   'P 1'
#
loop_
_entity.id
_entity.type
_entity.pdbx_description
1 polymer ?
#
loop_
_entity_poly.entity_id
_entity_poly.type
_entity_poly.pdbx_seq_one_letter_code
_entity_poly.pdbx_strand_id
1 'polypeptide(L)'
;MRASIIGYTPVIEKGVRVSVDLTTKVDFSMNSETLQLGDVVEVIAERPLIQKDVTASTKITTAEEIKALPVVTINEAIALTAGTQGSGSNLHIRGGRAGEVAFLVDGLNIQDPLDRSLGLTVGTSAVSELQIISGGFNAEYGDAQSGVIQLTTQEGKRERYTGRISYQTDHFGDSGISNSTQG
;
A
#
# COMPACT_ATOMS: atom_id res chain seq x y z
N MET A 1 3.78 -13.01 -13.76
CA MET A 1 3.92 -12.65 -15.19
C MET A 1 4.41 -13.85 -15.98
N ARG A 2 4.16 -13.90 -17.29
CA ARG A 2 4.59 -15.01 -18.17
C ARG A 2 5.28 -14.43 -19.40
N ALA A 3 6.46 -14.96 -19.73
CA ALA A 3 7.17 -14.65 -20.97
C ALA A 3 7.30 -15.92 -21.83
N SER A 4 7.10 -15.79 -23.15
CA SER A 4 7.21 -16.91 -24.09
C SER A 4 7.72 -16.43 -25.44
N ILE A 5 8.72 -17.12 -26.00
CA ILE A 5 9.29 -16.87 -27.33
C ILE A 5 9.60 -18.22 -28.00
N ILE A 6 9.49 -18.28 -29.33
CA ILE A 6 9.71 -19.52 -30.10
C ILE A 6 11.19 -19.94 -29.99
N GLY A 7 11.44 -21.21 -29.66
CA GLY A 7 12.79 -21.76 -29.47
C GLY A 7 13.38 -21.58 -28.06
N TYR A 8 12.60 -21.09 -27.11
CA TYR A 8 12.98 -20.98 -25.70
C TYR A 8 11.90 -21.54 -24.79
N THR A 9 12.33 -22.08 -23.65
CA THR A 9 11.43 -22.60 -22.61
C THR A 9 10.61 -21.46 -22.00
N PRO A 10 9.27 -21.54 -21.95
CA PRO A 10 8.44 -20.49 -21.36
C PRO A 10 8.71 -20.38 -19.85
N VAL A 11 8.91 -19.15 -19.38
CA VAL A 11 9.16 -18.84 -17.97
C VAL A 11 7.94 -18.14 -17.39
N ILE A 12 7.44 -18.65 -16.26
CA ILE A 12 6.42 -18.00 -15.46
C ILE A 12 7.10 -17.48 -14.19
N GLU A 13 7.11 -16.17 -14.02
CA GLU A 13 7.58 -15.55 -12.80
C GLU A 13 6.38 -15.18 -11.92
N LYS A 14 6.20 -15.91 -10.80
CA LYS A 14 5.14 -15.66 -9.84
C LYS A 14 5.63 -14.73 -8.73
N GLY A 15 4.70 -13.99 -8.13
CA GLY A 15 5.01 -13.10 -7.02
C GLY A 15 5.52 -11.70 -7.40
N VAL A 16 5.64 -11.38 -8.70
CA VAL A 16 5.99 -10.01 -9.09
C VAL A 16 4.85 -9.06 -8.70
N ARG A 17 5.17 -8.11 -7.81
CA ARG A 17 4.27 -7.05 -7.38
C ARG A 17 4.58 -5.80 -8.20
N VAL A 18 3.54 -5.23 -8.80
CA VAL A 18 3.59 -3.93 -9.48
C VAL A 18 2.88 -2.95 -8.58
N SER A 19 3.60 -1.91 -8.17
CA SER A 19 3.04 -0.79 -7.40
C SER A 19 2.81 0.38 -8.36
N VAL A 20 1.85 1.24 -8.03
CA VAL A 20 1.52 2.42 -8.83
C VAL A 20 2.70 3.39 -8.84
N ASP A 21 2.91 4.03 -10.00
CA ASP A 21 3.99 5.00 -10.27
C ASP A 21 5.42 4.49 -10.03
N LEU A 22 5.60 3.16 -10.01
CA LEU A 22 6.90 2.52 -9.86
C LEU A 22 7.20 1.59 -11.04
N THR A 23 8.39 1.74 -11.60
CA THR A 23 8.85 0.87 -12.69
C THR A 23 9.37 -0.44 -12.11
N THR A 24 8.61 -1.52 -12.30
CA THR A 24 9.05 -2.87 -11.93
C THR A 24 9.76 -3.52 -13.11
N LYS A 25 11.09 -3.57 -13.08
CA LYS A 25 11.90 -4.30 -14.08
C LYS A 25 11.90 -5.79 -13.75
N VAL A 26 11.60 -6.62 -14.74
CA VAL A 26 11.59 -8.08 -14.65
C VAL A 26 12.43 -8.63 -15.78
N ASP A 27 13.62 -9.14 -15.45
CA ASP A 27 14.56 -9.71 -16.42
C ASP A 27 14.36 -11.23 -16.49
N PHE A 28 13.67 -11.69 -17.54
CA PHE A 28 13.47 -13.12 -17.76
C PHE A 28 14.74 -13.76 -18.35
N SER A 29 15.43 -14.60 -17.58
CA SER A 29 16.49 -15.46 -18.11
C SER A 29 15.87 -16.74 -18.70
N MET A 30 15.86 -16.85 -20.04
CA MET A 30 15.25 -17.97 -20.76
C MET A 30 16.33 -18.88 -21.35
N ASN A 31 16.18 -20.19 -21.19
CA ASN A 31 17.06 -21.18 -21.82
C ASN A 31 16.53 -21.53 -23.23
N SER A 32 17.43 -21.67 -24.20
CA SER A 32 17.06 -22.11 -25.54
C SER A 32 16.79 -23.61 -25.57
N GLU A 33 15.67 -24.01 -26.17
CA GLU A 33 15.22 -25.40 -26.20
C GLU A 33 14.79 -25.77 -27.62
N THR A 34 15.34 -26.86 -28.13
CA THR A 34 14.99 -27.39 -29.45
C THR A 34 13.84 -28.37 -29.29
N LEU A 35 12.61 -27.89 -29.49
CA LEU A 35 11.41 -28.72 -29.68
C LEU A 35 11.03 -29.66 -28.52
N GLN A 36 11.11 -29.19 -27.27
CA GLN A 36 10.36 -29.80 -26.16
C GLN A 36 9.33 -28.78 -25.64
N LEU A 37 8.09 -28.89 -26.14
CA LEU A 37 6.92 -28.26 -25.51
C LEU A 37 6.58 -29.06 -24.25
N GLY A 38 7.34 -28.92 -23.17
CA GLY A 38 7.12 -29.73 -21.97
C GLY A 38 7.17 -28.92 -20.70
N ASP A 39 8.31 -28.29 -20.45
CA ASP A 39 8.61 -27.80 -19.11
C ASP A 39 8.40 -26.29 -19.03
N VAL A 40 7.54 -25.86 -18.10
CA VAL A 40 7.37 -24.45 -17.76
C VAL A 40 8.19 -24.20 -16.50
N VAL A 41 9.18 -23.33 -16.58
CA VAL A 41 10.00 -22.98 -15.40
C VAL A 41 9.25 -21.93 -14.59
N GLU A 42 8.97 -22.25 -13.32
CA GLU A 42 8.37 -21.32 -12.37
C GLU A 42 9.45 -20.65 -11.51
N VAL A 43 9.56 -19.32 -11.62
CA VAL A 43 10.47 -18.51 -10.80
C VAL A 43 9.63 -17.72 -9.81
N ILE A 44 10.05 -17.69 -8.53
CA ILE A 44 9.41 -16.84 -7.51
C ILE A 44 10.22 -15.55 -7.44
N ALA A 45 9.60 -14.43 -7.76
CA ALA A 45 10.22 -13.12 -7.66
C ALA A 45 10.46 -12.73 -6.20
N GLU A 46 11.71 -12.40 -5.84
CA GLU A 46 12.04 -11.79 -4.56
C GLU A 46 11.84 -10.27 -4.63
N ARG A 47 11.28 -9.68 -3.57
CA ARG A 47 11.05 -8.23 -3.49
C ARG A 47 12.40 -7.51 -3.48
N PRO A 48 12.70 -6.63 -4.46
CA PRO A 48 13.89 -5.79 -4.38
C PRO A 48 13.75 -4.86 -3.17
N LEU A 49 14.71 -4.94 -2.24
CA LEU A 49 14.73 -4.14 -1.00
C LEU A 49 14.83 -2.63 -1.27
N ILE A 50 15.33 -2.24 -2.44
CA ILE A 50 15.55 -0.85 -2.84
C ILE A 50 15.22 -0.71 -4.33
N GLN A 51 14.26 0.16 -4.67
CA GLN A 51 13.98 0.52 -6.06
C GLN A 51 14.96 1.62 -6.50
N LYS A 52 15.96 1.24 -7.30
CA LYS A 52 17.06 2.12 -7.73
C LYS A 52 16.61 3.27 -8.65
N ASP A 53 15.44 3.14 -9.27
CA ASP A 53 14.90 4.11 -10.23
C ASP A 53 14.09 5.25 -9.55
N VAL A 54 13.95 5.22 -8.22
CA VAL A 54 13.16 6.20 -7.46
C VAL A 54 14.11 7.15 -6.75
N THR A 55 14.24 8.38 -7.28
CA THR A 55 14.92 9.49 -6.59
C THR A 55 14.09 10.02 -5.41
N ALA A 56 12.80 9.68 -5.39
CA ALA A 56 11.86 10.01 -4.33
C ALA A 56 12.00 9.08 -3.12
N SER A 57 11.76 9.62 -1.92
CA SER A 57 11.62 8.80 -0.72
C SER A 57 10.19 8.28 -0.59
N THR A 58 9.99 7.03 -0.99
CA THR A 58 8.68 6.38 -0.99
C THR A 58 8.62 5.28 0.06
N LYS A 59 7.56 5.29 0.87
CA LYS A 59 7.19 4.18 1.76
C LYS A 59 5.91 3.55 1.25
N ILE A 60 5.96 2.24 1.00
CA ILE A 60 4.83 1.45 0.55
C ILE A 60 4.42 0.53 1.69
N THR A 61 3.15 0.60 2.08
CA THR A 61 2.52 -0.27 3.07
C THR A 61 1.48 -1.12 2.33
N THR A 62 1.72 -2.42 2.31
CA THR A 62 0.94 -3.41 1.58
C THR A 62 -0.37 -3.76 2.30
N ALA A 63 -1.34 -4.35 1.59
CA ALA A 63 -2.56 -4.88 2.20
C ALA A 63 -2.28 -5.81 3.39
N GLU A 64 -1.24 -6.64 3.29
CA GLU A 64 -0.82 -7.56 4.35
C GLU A 64 -0.35 -6.80 5.60
N GLU A 65 0.50 -5.78 5.41
CA GLU A 65 0.99 -4.92 6.49
C GLU A 65 -0.14 -4.08 7.09
N ILE A 66 -1.03 -3.51 6.28
CA ILE A 66 -2.21 -2.75 6.74
C ILE A 66 -3.13 -3.65 7.59
N LYS A 67 -3.33 -4.91 7.19
CA LYS A 67 -4.15 -5.88 7.96
C LYS A 67 -3.55 -6.24 9.30
N ALA A 68 -2.23 -6.15 9.44
CA ALA A 68 -1.53 -6.40 10.70
C ALA A 68 -1.62 -5.20 11.67
N LEU A 69 -1.99 -4.01 11.17
CA LEU A 69 -2.19 -2.84 12.01
C LEU A 69 -3.53 -2.94 12.77
N PRO A 70 -3.57 -2.52 14.05
CA PRO A 70 -4.80 -2.48 14.84
C PRO A 70 -5.63 -1.23 14.49
N VAL A 71 -5.99 -1.06 13.22
CA VAL A 71 -6.68 0.13 12.69
C VAL A 71 -7.83 -0.25 11.76
N VAL A 72 -8.87 0.57 11.76
CA VAL A 72 -10.10 0.34 10.97
C VAL A 72 -10.17 1.27 9.76
N THR A 73 -9.59 2.46 9.87
CA THR A 73 -9.52 3.46 8.79
C THR A 73 -8.10 3.66 8.28
N ILE A 74 -8.02 4.14 7.05
CA ILE A 74 -6.74 4.50 6.44
C ILE A 74 -6.11 5.73 7.09
N ASN A 75 -6.90 6.67 7.64
CA ASN A 75 -6.36 7.82 8.37
C ASN A 75 -5.50 7.39 9.55
N GLU A 76 -5.97 6.38 10.29
CA GLU A 76 -5.22 5.78 11.40
C GLU A 76 -3.95 5.07 10.89
N ALA A 77 -4.04 4.32 9.79
CA ALA A 77 -2.88 3.66 9.18
C ALA A 77 -1.82 4.67 8.70
N ILE A 78 -2.26 5.79 8.13
CA ILE A 78 -1.38 6.91 7.75
C ILE A 78 -0.70 7.46 8.99
N ALA A 79 -1.44 7.76 10.07
CA ALA A 79 -0.89 8.31 11.31
C ALA A 79 0.14 7.39 12.01
N LEU A 80 0.05 6.07 11.80
CA LEU A 80 1.04 5.10 12.29
C LEU A 80 2.29 4.98 11.40
N THR A 81 2.29 5.62 10.23
CA THR A 81 3.41 5.54 9.31
C THR A 81 4.54 6.48 9.73
N ALA A 82 5.73 5.91 9.97
CA ALA A 82 6.96 6.67 10.17
C ALA A 82 7.14 7.82 9.15
N GLY A 83 7.49 9.01 9.65
CA GLY A 83 7.66 10.23 8.86
C GLY A 83 6.37 11.05 8.70
N THR A 84 5.23 10.55 9.17
CA THR A 84 3.98 11.32 9.32
C THR A 84 3.77 11.71 10.78
N GLN A 85 3.13 12.85 11.01
CA GLN A 85 2.75 13.36 12.33
C GLN A 85 1.37 13.99 12.26
N GLY A 86 0.50 13.69 13.22
CA GLY A 86 -0.88 14.18 13.25
C GLY A 86 -1.84 13.35 12.39
N SER A 87 -3.04 13.87 12.17
CA SER A 87 -4.11 13.19 11.41
C SER A 87 -5.08 14.21 10.81
N GLY A 88 -5.82 13.80 9.78
CA GLY A 88 -6.81 14.64 9.10
C GLY A 88 -6.20 15.91 8.52
N SER A 89 -6.82 17.06 8.80
CA SER A 89 -6.35 18.38 8.38
C SER A 89 -5.04 18.82 9.03
N ASN A 90 -4.62 18.19 10.14
CA ASN A 90 -3.35 18.49 10.81
C ASN A 90 -2.29 17.40 10.54
N LEU A 91 -2.35 16.75 9.37
CA LEU A 91 -1.34 15.79 8.96
C LEU A 91 -0.11 16.52 8.39
N HIS A 92 1.06 16.16 8.89
CA HIS A 92 2.36 16.66 8.47
C HIS A 92 3.22 15.49 8.01
N ILE A 93 3.93 15.66 6.90
CA ILE A 93 4.92 14.69 6.40
C ILE A 93 6.28 15.36 6.44
N ARG A 94 7.26 14.72 7.09
CA ARG A 94 8.64 15.22 7.24
C ARG A 94 8.75 16.69 7.71
N GLY A 95 7.85 17.11 8.59
CA GLY A 95 7.85 18.47 9.17
C GLY A 95 7.32 19.57 8.26
N GLY A 96 6.75 19.22 7.09
CA GLY A 96 6.03 20.16 6.24
C GLY A 96 4.67 20.58 6.81
N ARG A 97 3.94 21.49 6.15
CA ARG A 97 2.71 22.08 6.72
C ARG A 97 1.46 21.23 6.46
N ALA A 98 0.49 21.40 7.35
CA ALA A 98 -0.88 20.97 7.12
C ALA A 98 -1.41 21.61 5.82
N GLY A 99 -2.12 20.82 5.00
CA GLY A 99 -2.67 21.27 3.71
C GLY A 99 -1.68 21.25 2.53
N GLU A 100 -0.40 20.98 2.74
CA GLU A 100 0.62 20.79 1.69
C GLU A 100 0.80 19.31 1.32
N VAL A 101 -0.07 18.43 1.82
CA VAL A 101 -0.12 17.00 1.49
C VAL A 101 -1.22 16.79 0.45
N ALA A 102 -0.90 16.12 -0.66
CA ALA A 102 -1.90 15.66 -1.61
C ALA A 102 -2.39 14.27 -1.23
N PHE A 103 -3.70 14.04 -1.38
CA PHE A 103 -4.34 12.76 -1.16
C PHE A 103 -4.95 12.24 -2.45
N LEU A 104 -4.51 11.07 -2.89
CA LEU A 104 -4.96 10.42 -4.10
C LEU A 104 -5.52 9.04 -3.80
N VAL A 105 -6.60 8.70 -4.50
CA VAL A 105 -7.15 7.34 -4.57
C VAL A 105 -7.14 6.92 -6.02
N ASP A 106 -6.45 5.82 -6.33
CA ASP A 106 -6.28 5.29 -7.68
C ASP A 106 -5.83 6.36 -8.70
N GLY A 107 -5.06 7.36 -8.23
CA GLY A 107 -4.50 8.45 -9.03
C GLY A 107 -5.41 9.69 -9.13
N LEU A 108 -6.58 9.65 -8.52
CA LEU A 108 -7.52 10.78 -8.47
C LEU A 108 -7.37 11.57 -7.18
N ASN A 109 -7.27 12.88 -7.27
CA ASN A 109 -7.24 13.75 -6.10
C ASN A 109 -8.60 13.74 -5.39
N ILE A 110 -8.61 13.38 -4.11
CA ILE A 110 -9.81 13.27 -3.26
C ILE A 110 -9.74 14.20 -2.03
N GLN A 111 -8.87 15.21 -2.10
CA GLN A 111 -8.70 16.19 -1.04
C GLN A 111 -9.98 17.00 -0.80
N ASP A 112 -10.33 17.22 0.46
CA ASP A 112 -11.47 18.05 0.83
C ASP A 112 -11.19 19.52 0.45
N PRO A 113 -12.07 20.19 -0.31
CA PRO A 113 -11.85 21.56 -0.75
C PRO A 113 -11.90 22.60 0.38
N LEU A 114 -12.49 22.28 1.54
CA LEU A 114 -12.62 23.20 2.67
C LEU A 114 -11.37 23.22 3.54
N ASP A 115 -10.89 22.04 3.95
CA ASP A 115 -9.81 21.92 4.95
C ASP A 115 -8.57 21.19 4.44
N ARG A 116 -8.57 20.80 3.15
CA ARG A 116 -7.46 20.14 2.49
C ARG A 116 -7.06 18.79 3.12
N SER A 117 -7.94 18.18 3.91
CA SER A 117 -7.76 16.84 4.47
C SER A 117 -8.18 15.73 3.50
N LEU A 118 -8.10 14.48 3.94
CA LEU A 118 -8.64 13.34 3.20
C LEU A 118 -10.18 13.41 3.19
N GLY A 119 -10.78 13.74 2.04
CA GLY A 119 -12.23 13.93 1.91
C GLY A 119 -13.07 12.64 1.95
N LEU A 120 -12.43 11.47 2.05
CA LEU A 120 -13.10 10.18 2.08
C LEU A 120 -12.64 9.36 3.29
N THR A 121 -13.60 8.76 4.00
CA THR A 121 -13.28 7.74 5.02
C THR A 121 -13.24 6.37 4.33
N VAL A 122 -12.03 5.86 4.09
CA VAL A 122 -11.81 4.55 3.47
C VAL A 122 -11.43 3.54 4.55
N GLY A 123 -12.17 2.43 4.61
CA GLY A 123 -11.86 1.31 5.50
C GLY A 123 -10.63 0.54 5.01
N THR A 124 -9.81 0.03 5.94
CA THR A 124 -8.59 -0.72 5.60
C THR A 124 -8.83 -1.95 4.72
N SER A 125 -10.03 -2.54 4.78
CA SER A 125 -10.41 -3.68 3.94
C SER A 125 -10.58 -3.35 2.47
N ALA A 126 -10.75 -2.09 2.10
CA ALA A 126 -10.95 -1.68 0.71
C ALA A 126 -9.63 -1.28 0.02
N VAL A 127 -8.51 -1.26 0.75
CA VAL A 127 -7.22 -0.79 0.24
C VAL A 127 -6.27 -1.96 0.02
N SER A 128 -5.58 -1.95 -1.13
CA SER A 128 -4.56 -2.93 -1.50
C SER A 128 -3.15 -2.43 -1.19
N GLU A 129 -2.94 -1.11 -1.25
CA GLU A 129 -1.65 -0.48 -1.03
C GLU A 129 -1.83 0.97 -0.55
N LEU A 130 -1.05 1.37 0.46
CA LEU A 130 -0.88 2.75 0.90
C LEU A 130 0.56 3.16 0.57
N GLN A 131 0.72 4.15 -0.29
CA GLN A 131 2.01 4.70 -0.68
C GLN A 131 2.13 6.14 -0.18
N ILE A 132 3.23 6.42 0.51
CA ILE A 132 3.55 7.76 1.02
C ILE A 132 4.87 8.19 0.42
N ILE A 133 4.83 9.26 -0.38
CA ILE A 133 5.97 9.86 -1.04
C ILE A 133 6.29 11.18 -0.34
N SER A 134 7.51 11.30 0.19
CA SER A 134 7.88 12.37 1.13
C SER A 134 8.98 13.30 0.59
N GLY A 135 9.20 13.30 -0.72
CA GLY A 135 10.13 14.19 -1.42
C GLY A 135 10.61 13.58 -2.73
N GLY A 136 11.09 14.41 -3.66
CA GLY A 136 11.61 13.98 -4.97
C GLY A 136 10.54 13.53 -5.98
N PHE A 137 9.28 13.86 -5.73
CA PHE A 137 8.15 13.56 -6.62
C PHE A 137 7.98 14.64 -7.71
N ASN A 138 7.37 14.26 -8.84
CA ASN A 138 7.20 15.13 -10.00
C ASN A 138 6.07 16.16 -9.79
N ALA A 139 6.00 17.18 -10.67
CA ALA A 139 4.98 18.24 -10.62
C ALA A 139 3.54 17.77 -10.94
N GLU A 140 3.36 16.50 -11.27
CA GLU A 140 2.04 15.91 -11.56
C GLU A 140 1.11 15.94 -10.34
N TYR A 141 1.67 15.98 -9.12
CA TYR A 141 0.92 16.07 -7.86
C TYR A 141 0.49 17.51 -7.49
N GLY A 142 0.58 18.44 -8.45
CA GLY A 142 0.03 19.78 -8.32
C GLY A 142 0.73 20.62 -7.25
N ASP A 143 -0.04 21.09 -6.27
CA ASP A 143 0.42 21.97 -5.19
C ASP A 143 0.93 21.22 -3.94
N ALA A 144 1.12 19.90 -4.02
CA ALA A 144 1.77 19.12 -2.98
C ALA A 144 3.22 19.59 -2.75
N GLN A 145 3.56 19.96 -1.52
CA GLN A 145 4.92 20.38 -1.14
C GLN A 145 5.51 19.50 -0.04
N SER A 146 4.67 19.02 0.89
CA SER A 146 5.09 18.23 2.04
C SER A 146 5.15 16.74 1.73
N GLY A 147 4.25 16.25 0.88
CA GLY A 147 4.23 14.86 0.46
C GLY A 147 2.95 14.48 -0.28
N VAL A 148 2.95 13.26 -0.78
CA VAL A 148 1.87 12.67 -1.56
C VAL A 148 1.46 11.37 -0.88
N ILE A 149 0.17 11.21 -0.62
CA ILE A 149 -0.41 9.98 -0.12
C ILE A 149 -1.28 9.41 -1.22
N GLN A 150 -0.89 8.24 -1.71
CA GLN A 150 -1.58 7.50 -2.75
C GLN A 150 -2.17 6.22 -2.14
N LEU A 151 -3.47 6.05 -2.33
CA LEU A 151 -4.22 4.87 -1.92
C LEU A 151 -4.61 4.09 -3.16
N THR A 152 -4.29 2.81 -3.19
CA THR A 152 -4.75 1.91 -4.24
C THR A 152 -5.85 1.03 -3.68
N THR A 153 -7.00 0.98 -4.34
CA THR A 153 -8.13 0.17 -3.90
C THR A 153 -7.92 -1.32 -4.19
N GLN A 154 -8.66 -2.20 -3.50
CA GLN A 154 -8.68 -3.63 -3.80
C GLN A 154 -9.57 -3.90 -5.01
N GLU A 155 -9.00 -4.55 -6.02
CA GLU A 155 -9.76 -5.09 -7.14
C GLU A 155 -10.36 -6.46 -6.80
N GLY A 156 -11.63 -6.65 -7.18
CA GLY A 156 -12.29 -7.95 -7.06
C GLY A 156 -11.70 -8.98 -8.04
N LYS A 157 -11.48 -10.22 -7.57
CA LYS A 157 -11.05 -11.31 -8.45
C LYS A 157 -12.26 -11.94 -9.15
N ARG A 158 -12.30 -11.90 -10.49
CA ARG A 158 -13.38 -12.49 -11.29
C ARG A 158 -13.62 -13.97 -11.02
N GLU A 159 -12.56 -14.70 -10.66
CA GLU A 159 -12.57 -16.15 -10.52
C GLU A 159 -12.93 -16.64 -9.11
N ARG A 160 -12.85 -15.77 -8.09
CA ARG A 160 -13.06 -16.17 -6.69
C ARG A 160 -13.66 -15.03 -5.87
N TYR A 161 -14.73 -15.35 -5.16
CA TYR A 161 -15.29 -14.46 -4.15
C TYR A 161 -14.41 -14.45 -2.90
N THR A 162 -14.07 -13.26 -2.43
CA THR A 162 -13.33 -13.05 -1.18
C THR A 162 -14.14 -12.13 -0.28
N GLY A 163 -14.24 -12.48 1.00
CA GLY A 163 -14.89 -11.66 2.03
C GLY A 163 -14.05 -11.64 3.29
N ARG A 164 -14.25 -10.63 4.13
CA ARG A 164 -13.56 -10.48 5.41
C ARG A 164 -14.57 -10.13 6.50
N ILE A 165 -14.55 -10.88 7.59
CA ILE A 165 -15.23 -10.55 8.83
C ILE A 165 -14.15 -10.28 9.88
N SER A 166 -14.26 -9.16 10.59
CA SER A 166 -13.33 -8.77 11.64
C SER A 166 -14.10 -8.39 12.89
N TYR A 167 -13.59 -8.82 14.04
CA TYR A 167 -14.09 -8.47 15.36
C TYR A 167 -12.93 -7.92 16.21
N GLN A 168 -13.15 -6.77 16.83
CA GLN A 168 -12.20 -6.13 17.74
C GLN A 168 -12.92 -5.85 19.07
N THR A 169 -12.21 -6.06 20.17
CA THR A 169 -12.73 -5.79 21.52
C THR A 169 -11.62 -5.25 22.39
N ASP A 170 -11.95 -4.25 23.20
CA ASP A 170 -10.99 -3.55 24.06
C ASP A 170 -10.91 -4.15 25.48
N HIS A 171 -11.51 -5.33 25.68
CA HIS A 171 -11.72 -5.90 27.01
C HIS A 171 -10.87 -7.15 27.25
N PHE A 172 -9.64 -6.95 27.73
CA PHE A 172 -8.85 -7.98 28.39
C PHE A 172 -8.87 -7.73 29.91
N GLY A 173 -9.86 -8.30 30.60
CA GLY A 173 -9.75 -8.60 32.03
C GLY A 173 -10.28 -7.57 33.06
N ASP A 174 -11.52 -7.10 32.95
CA ASP A 174 -12.25 -6.67 34.17
C ASP A 174 -12.81 -7.90 34.89
N SER A 175 -11.94 -8.62 35.60
CA SER A 175 -12.42 -9.50 36.66
C SER A 175 -12.86 -8.60 37.82
N GLY A 176 -14.17 -8.38 37.91
CA GLY A 176 -14.79 -7.58 38.95
C GLY A 176 -14.32 -7.96 40.35
N ILE A 177 -13.58 -7.04 40.98
CA ILE A 177 -13.46 -6.90 42.43
C ILE A 177 -13.20 -5.43 42.77
N SER A 178 -14.23 -4.60 42.59
CA SER A 178 -14.34 -3.38 43.38
C SER A 178 -14.86 -3.80 44.75
N ASN A 179 -13.95 -4.02 45.70
CA ASN A 179 -14.33 -4.21 47.09
C ASN A 179 -14.64 -2.83 47.69
N SER A 180 -15.90 -2.42 47.59
CA SER A 180 -16.44 -1.29 48.33
C SER A 180 -16.60 -1.69 49.80
N THR A 181 -15.58 -1.44 50.61
CA THR A 181 -15.75 -1.33 52.07
C THR A 181 -15.56 0.13 52.45
N GLN A 182 -16.66 0.88 52.42
CA GLN A 182 -16.86 1.97 53.37
C GLN A 182 -17.77 1.44 54.47
N GLY A 183 -17.26 1.52 55.69
CA GLY A 183 -17.90 1.19 56.96
C GLY A 183 -16.94 1.51 58.08
#